data_AF-A0A5E5BQ63-F1
#
_entry.id   AF-A0A5E5BQ63-F1
#
_cell.length_a   1.000
_cell.length_b   1.000
_cell.length_c   1.000
_cell.angle_alpha   90.00
_cell.angle_beta   90.00
_cell.angle_gamma   90.00
#
_symmetry.space_group_name_H-M   'P 1'
#
loop_
_entity.id
_entity.type
_entity.pdbx_description
1 polymer ?
#
loop_
_entity_poly.entity_id
_entity_poly.type
_entity_poly.pdbx_seq_one_letter_code
_entity_poly.pdbx_strand_id
1 'polypeptide(L)'
;MPSAAAEAPVLVVHLDAPQRIDGRPVRYQSLWLLMRVYYAAHYEASSVSLASLKIRFGPSGVAGDLRMLISRAFSDFARWGVAVGWGDDRHADVRLLPTRGRGKGPFWLARHEMSRIVVAIGDTTPDDPRRAVAAFLGLPPDAVPDTQSPALDYVMQDIAFWHHLTLGKRDMQDGVFFAPPYAASQGEGRRQRTGAIPSFHAAQVCAVDDVQRGIALLAETIVWRRTGDAARTKQTLATLAATFGANPPGSPTLRAMHWIVQAWQAYALRDEAGAFAHLQRIGDDASLAPCLVYNPRIRFESRNLQALLYKSHAARPGPMAARAQSAANALAAFSDALQAAFEADSIELAQHVAANIGLSLWLFWQGALIDSGRRLAATEVQRQALRWIGLSEWICDRFGVGGNSVWNTVFLLRIARGAVPVRRDPDLATLRASTPLAVDAFLDAVQPFGAPFSRAKGFTRWTDVVATTLADHEEGRVRFEPLQLANLWFEMLWFALHQDGDSPQALHAAQSLGRVLPMLPPPDRRFFRDALRLMPREFQREVRLAQ
;
A
#
# COMPACT_ATOMS: atom_id res chain seq x y z
N MET A 1 -48.61 -43.31 -34.91
CA MET A 1 -48.26 -42.12 -35.71
C MET A 1 -48.09 -40.95 -34.76
N PRO A 2 -46.87 -40.65 -34.28
CA PRO A 2 -46.66 -39.48 -33.44
C PRO A 2 -46.72 -38.23 -34.33
N SER A 3 -47.56 -37.28 -33.94
CA SER A 3 -47.68 -35.96 -34.55
C SER A 3 -46.32 -35.29 -34.56
N ALA A 4 -45.81 -34.94 -35.75
CA ALA A 4 -44.64 -34.10 -35.90
C ALA A 4 -44.86 -32.81 -35.08
N ALA A 5 -43.98 -32.57 -34.10
CA ALA A 5 -43.91 -31.27 -33.46
C ALA A 5 -43.63 -30.25 -34.57
N ALA A 6 -44.55 -29.32 -34.82
CA ALA A 6 -44.33 -28.24 -35.76
C ALA A 6 -43.03 -27.54 -35.35
N GLU A 7 -41.99 -27.63 -36.20
CA GLU A 7 -40.75 -26.89 -35.99
C GLU A 7 -41.11 -25.40 -35.91
N ALA A 8 -40.84 -24.80 -34.76
CA ALA A 8 -41.14 -23.40 -34.57
C ALA A 8 -40.30 -22.57 -35.55
N PRO A 9 -40.88 -21.55 -36.21
CA PRO A 9 -40.26 -20.88 -37.35
C PRO A 9 -38.90 -20.25 -36.99
N VAL A 10 -38.01 -20.22 -37.98
CA VAL A 10 -36.72 -19.53 -37.92
C VAL A 10 -36.95 -18.03 -37.68
N LEU A 11 -36.15 -17.44 -36.80
CA LEU A 11 -36.19 -16.03 -36.44
C LEU A 11 -34.97 -15.31 -37.01
N VAL A 12 -35.16 -14.43 -37.99
CA VAL A 12 -34.06 -13.68 -38.63
C VAL A 12 -33.85 -12.37 -37.89
N VAL A 13 -32.67 -12.19 -37.31
CA VAL A 13 -32.30 -11.05 -36.47
C VAL A 13 -31.25 -10.19 -37.19
N HIS A 14 -31.64 -8.96 -37.56
CA HIS A 14 -30.75 -7.98 -38.18
C HIS A 14 -30.17 -7.02 -37.13
N LEU A 15 -28.84 -6.99 -37.03
CA LEU A 15 -28.12 -6.17 -36.04
C LEU A 15 -27.83 -4.73 -36.52
N ASP A 16 -27.83 -4.50 -37.84
CA ASP A 16 -27.67 -3.17 -38.44
C ASP A 16 -28.80 -2.20 -38.06
N ALA A 17 -28.50 -0.90 -38.09
CA ALA A 17 -29.52 0.12 -37.82
C ALA A 17 -30.32 0.44 -39.09
N PRO A 18 -31.67 0.48 -39.04
CA PRO A 18 -32.51 0.18 -37.88
C PRO A 18 -32.61 -1.33 -37.60
N GLN A 19 -32.52 -1.71 -36.32
CA GLN A 19 -32.57 -3.12 -35.89
C GLN A 19 -33.91 -3.75 -36.25
N ARG A 20 -33.86 -4.96 -36.81
CA ARG A 20 -35.06 -5.66 -37.31
C ARG A 20 -35.11 -7.12 -36.86
N ILE A 21 -36.33 -7.63 -36.68
CA ILE A 21 -36.61 -9.06 -36.54
C ILE A 21 -37.67 -9.42 -37.59
N ASP A 22 -37.38 -10.41 -38.43
CA ASP A 22 -38.23 -10.81 -39.57
C ASP A 22 -38.68 -9.60 -40.42
N GLY A 23 -37.74 -8.69 -40.70
CA GLY A 23 -37.98 -7.47 -41.48
C GLY A 23 -38.71 -6.34 -40.75
N ARG A 24 -39.19 -6.54 -39.51
CA ARG A 24 -39.92 -5.52 -38.73
C ARG A 24 -38.99 -4.77 -37.78
N PRO A 25 -39.09 -3.43 -37.67
CA PRO A 25 -38.24 -2.66 -36.78
C PRO A 25 -38.52 -2.99 -35.31
N VAL A 26 -37.45 -3.11 -34.51
CA VAL A 26 -37.52 -3.46 -33.08
C VAL A 26 -36.76 -2.47 -32.20
N ARG A 27 -37.07 -2.48 -30.90
CA ARG A 27 -36.37 -1.66 -29.91
C ARG A 27 -34.97 -2.21 -29.67
N TYR A 28 -33.98 -1.32 -29.72
CA TYR A 28 -32.60 -1.66 -29.45
C TYR A 28 -32.40 -2.38 -28.11
N GLN A 29 -33.03 -1.91 -27.02
CA GLN A 29 -32.84 -2.49 -25.68
C GLN A 29 -33.35 -3.93 -25.59
N SER A 30 -34.53 -4.20 -26.17
CA SER A 30 -35.12 -5.53 -26.21
C SER A 30 -34.25 -6.47 -27.05
N LEU A 31 -33.80 -6.02 -28.23
CA LEU A 31 -32.93 -6.83 -29.08
C LEU A 31 -31.55 -7.07 -28.43
N TRP A 32 -30.96 -6.06 -27.80
CA TRP A 32 -29.69 -6.18 -27.10
C TRP A 32 -29.77 -7.24 -25.99
N LEU A 33 -30.85 -7.25 -25.20
CA LEU A 33 -31.04 -8.26 -24.16
C LEU A 33 -31.16 -9.66 -24.78
N LEU A 34 -31.97 -9.83 -25.83
CA LEU A 34 -32.09 -11.12 -26.53
C LEU A 34 -30.72 -11.60 -27.03
N MET A 35 -29.97 -10.74 -27.71
CA MET A 35 -28.66 -11.09 -28.24
C MET A 35 -27.63 -11.38 -27.16
N ARG A 36 -27.69 -10.70 -26.01
CA ARG A 36 -26.80 -11.01 -24.87
C ARG A 36 -27.11 -12.38 -24.27
N VAL A 37 -28.40 -12.74 -24.15
CA VAL A 37 -28.82 -14.05 -23.65
C VAL A 37 -28.51 -15.15 -24.66
N TYR A 38 -28.74 -14.90 -25.96
CA TYR A 38 -28.31 -15.79 -27.04
C TYR A 38 -26.79 -16.02 -27.01
N TYR A 39 -25.99 -14.95 -26.92
CA TYR A 39 -24.53 -15.05 -26.86
C TYR A 39 -24.07 -15.86 -25.62
N ALA A 40 -24.69 -15.61 -24.45
CA ALA A 40 -24.43 -16.37 -23.22
C ALA A 40 -24.70 -17.86 -23.40
N ALA A 41 -25.87 -18.19 -23.96
CA ALA A 41 -26.28 -19.58 -24.14
C ALA A 41 -25.44 -20.30 -25.21
N HIS A 42 -25.13 -19.62 -26.30
CA HIS A 42 -24.53 -20.24 -27.49
C HIS A 42 -23.01 -20.34 -27.41
N TYR A 43 -22.35 -19.31 -26.89
CA TYR A 43 -20.89 -19.22 -26.89
C TYR A 43 -20.26 -19.31 -25.49
N GLU A 44 -21.00 -19.01 -24.42
CA GLU A 44 -20.49 -19.02 -23.03
C GLU A 44 -21.02 -20.20 -22.19
N ALA A 45 -22.02 -20.95 -22.69
CA ALA A 45 -22.79 -21.96 -21.93
C ALA A 45 -23.32 -21.42 -20.57
N SER A 46 -23.61 -20.12 -20.49
CA SER A 46 -23.88 -19.37 -19.27
C SER A 46 -25.26 -18.70 -19.30
N SER A 47 -25.64 -18.06 -18.18
CA SER A 47 -26.84 -17.22 -18.06
C SER A 47 -26.45 -15.76 -17.82
N VAL A 48 -27.32 -14.83 -18.21
CA VAL A 48 -27.08 -13.39 -18.08
C VAL A 48 -27.55 -12.92 -16.71
N SER A 49 -26.63 -12.43 -15.88
CA SER A 49 -26.96 -11.87 -14.56
C SER A 49 -27.61 -10.49 -14.67
N LEU A 50 -28.44 -10.14 -13.69
CA LEU A 50 -28.99 -8.77 -13.57
C LEU A 50 -27.89 -7.71 -13.42
N ALA A 51 -26.75 -8.06 -12.78
CA ALA A 51 -25.61 -7.17 -12.63
C ALA A 51 -25.03 -6.75 -14.00
N SER A 52 -24.95 -7.68 -14.96
CA SER A 52 -24.49 -7.39 -16.32
C SER A 52 -25.39 -6.38 -17.03
N LEU A 53 -26.71 -6.46 -16.81
CA LEU A 53 -27.67 -5.49 -17.35
C LEU A 53 -27.58 -4.12 -16.67
N LYS A 54 -27.31 -4.10 -15.35
CA LYS A 54 -27.06 -2.85 -14.62
C LYS A 54 -25.80 -2.13 -15.09
N ILE A 55 -24.74 -2.84 -15.46
CA ILE A 55 -23.53 -2.21 -16.01
C ILE A 55 -23.85 -1.57 -17.38
N ARG A 56 -24.61 -2.27 -18.23
CA ARG A 56 -24.96 -1.78 -19.56
C ARG A 56 -25.95 -0.60 -19.56
N PHE A 57 -27.00 -0.69 -18.74
CA PHE A 57 -28.14 0.24 -18.77
C PHE A 57 -28.29 1.08 -17.50
N GLY A 58 -27.48 0.87 -16.47
CA GLY A 58 -27.56 1.55 -15.18
C GLY A 58 -27.01 2.98 -15.08
N PRO A 59 -26.09 3.48 -15.94
CA PRO A 59 -25.64 4.88 -15.87
C PRO A 59 -26.76 5.93 -16.05
N SER A 60 -27.93 5.53 -16.55
CA SER A 60 -29.08 6.41 -16.82
C SER A 60 -29.96 6.72 -15.60
N GLY A 61 -29.62 6.20 -14.41
CA GLY A 61 -29.99 6.86 -13.15
C GLY A 61 -31.45 6.84 -12.70
N VAL A 62 -32.22 5.75 -12.85
CA VAL A 62 -33.39 5.44 -11.99
C VAL A 62 -33.58 3.91 -11.94
N ALA A 63 -33.50 3.27 -10.77
CA ALA A 63 -33.65 1.81 -10.64
C ALA A 63 -35.00 1.24 -11.15
N GLY A 64 -36.02 2.11 -11.29
CA GLY A 64 -37.31 1.79 -11.90
C GLY A 64 -37.25 1.51 -13.40
N ASP A 65 -36.27 2.05 -14.12
CA ASP A 65 -36.19 1.95 -15.57
C ASP A 65 -35.74 0.54 -16.02
N LEU A 66 -34.83 -0.09 -15.28
CA LEU A 66 -34.34 -1.43 -15.63
C LEU A 66 -35.42 -2.52 -15.48
N ARG A 67 -36.23 -2.46 -14.42
CA ARG A 67 -37.34 -3.41 -14.23
C ARG A 67 -38.39 -3.24 -15.33
N MET A 68 -38.68 -2.01 -15.73
CA MET A 68 -39.58 -1.71 -16.84
C MET A 68 -38.99 -2.15 -18.18
N LEU A 69 -37.69 -1.93 -18.41
CA LEU A 69 -36.96 -2.40 -19.59
C LEU A 69 -37.04 -3.92 -19.71
N ILE A 70 -36.74 -4.66 -18.64
CA ILE A 70 -36.85 -6.12 -18.62
C ILE A 70 -38.29 -6.54 -18.91
N SER A 71 -39.29 -5.92 -18.24
CA SER A 71 -40.69 -6.26 -18.48
C SER A 71 -41.12 -6.00 -19.93
N ARG A 72 -40.66 -4.90 -20.54
CA ARG A 72 -40.92 -4.55 -21.94
C ARG A 72 -40.23 -5.51 -22.89
N ALA A 73 -38.96 -5.84 -22.64
CA ALA A 73 -38.21 -6.80 -23.44
C ALA A 73 -38.88 -8.18 -23.43
N PHE A 74 -39.36 -8.67 -22.28
CA PHE A 74 -40.11 -9.92 -22.20
C PHE A 74 -41.45 -9.88 -22.94
N SER A 75 -42.13 -8.72 -22.98
CA SER A 75 -43.32 -8.55 -23.81
C SER A 75 -42.97 -8.57 -25.31
N ASP A 76 -41.82 -8.03 -25.69
CA ASP A 76 -41.35 -8.05 -27.07
C ASP A 76 -40.90 -9.48 -27.47
N PHE A 77 -40.22 -10.22 -26.59
CA PHE A 77 -39.85 -11.63 -26.81
C PHE A 77 -41.08 -12.51 -27.07
N ALA A 78 -42.15 -12.32 -26.28
CA ALA A 78 -43.41 -13.03 -26.49
C ALA A 78 -44.04 -12.70 -27.86
N ARG A 79 -43.93 -11.44 -28.33
CA ARG A 79 -44.41 -11.03 -29.66
C ARG A 79 -43.57 -11.62 -30.79
N TRP A 80 -42.29 -11.86 -30.55
CA TRP A 80 -41.37 -12.50 -31.48
C TRP A 80 -41.43 -14.04 -31.41
N GLY A 81 -42.24 -14.61 -30.51
CA GLY A 81 -42.34 -16.05 -30.32
C GLY A 81 -41.07 -16.69 -29.76
N VAL A 82 -40.31 -15.96 -28.94
CA VAL A 82 -39.08 -16.42 -28.27
C VAL A 82 -39.33 -16.63 -26.77
N ALA A 83 -39.11 -17.85 -26.28
CA ALA A 83 -39.21 -18.16 -24.86
C ALA A 83 -37.86 -17.94 -24.13
N VAL A 84 -37.70 -16.78 -23.49
CA VAL A 84 -36.57 -16.49 -22.59
C VAL A 84 -36.94 -16.88 -21.16
N GLY A 85 -36.12 -17.69 -20.50
CA GLY A 85 -36.31 -18.09 -19.12
C GLY A 85 -35.62 -17.17 -18.11
N TRP A 86 -36.00 -17.30 -16.83
CA TRP A 86 -35.37 -16.60 -15.72
C TRP A 86 -35.26 -17.47 -14.47
N GLY A 87 -34.30 -17.17 -13.61
CA GLY A 87 -34.01 -17.96 -12.40
C GLY A 87 -32.94 -19.03 -12.65
N ASP A 88 -32.58 -19.75 -11.60
CA ASP A 88 -31.38 -20.61 -11.60
C ASP A 88 -31.60 -21.96 -12.33
N ASP A 89 -32.85 -22.43 -12.40
CA ASP A 89 -33.18 -23.65 -13.13
C ASP A 89 -33.33 -23.37 -14.63
N ARG A 90 -32.28 -23.71 -15.39
CA ARG A 90 -32.20 -23.55 -16.86
C ARG A 90 -33.00 -24.61 -17.64
N HIS A 91 -33.51 -25.64 -16.97
CA HIS A 91 -34.26 -26.74 -17.57
C HIS A 91 -35.76 -26.64 -17.32
N ALA A 92 -36.18 -25.71 -16.46
CA ALA A 92 -37.59 -25.43 -16.22
C ALA A 92 -38.32 -25.04 -17.52
N ASP A 93 -39.59 -25.44 -17.65
CA ASP A 93 -40.44 -24.94 -18.71
C ASP A 93 -40.76 -23.45 -18.45
N VAL A 94 -40.37 -22.58 -19.39
CA VAL A 94 -40.56 -21.13 -19.29
C VAL A 94 -42.02 -20.75 -19.02
N ARG A 95 -42.98 -21.56 -19.51
CA ARG A 95 -44.42 -21.34 -19.31
C ARG A 95 -44.87 -21.52 -17.86
N LEU A 96 -44.11 -22.29 -17.08
CA LEU A 96 -44.39 -22.61 -15.68
C LEU A 96 -43.64 -21.68 -14.71
N LEU A 97 -42.78 -20.79 -15.21
CA LEU A 97 -42.01 -19.89 -14.36
C LEU A 97 -42.90 -18.79 -13.75
N PRO A 98 -42.81 -18.54 -12.43
CA PRO A 98 -43.57 -17.48 -11.78
C PRO A 98 -43.10 -16.11 -12.26
N THR A 99 -44.03 -15.26 -12.70
CA THR A 99 -43.75 -13.87 -13.11
C THR A 99 -43.08 -13.06 -11.99
N ARG A 100 -43.38 -13.40 -10.73
CA ARG A 100 -42.69 -12.89 -9.54
C ARG A 100 -41.24 -13.37 -9.53
N GLY A 101 -40.32 -12.46 -9.84
CA GLY A 101 -38.88 -12.76 -9.88
C GLY A 101 -38.25 -12.54 -11.25
N ARG A 102 -39.06 -12.35 -12.31
CA ARG A 102 -38.56 -12.07 -13.67
C ARG A 102 -37.56 -10.91 -13.73
N GLY A 103 -37.80 -9.84 -12.97
CA GLY A 103 -36.88 -8.69 -12.92
C GLY A 103 -35.56 -8.93 -12.17
N LYS A 104 -35.35 -10.11 -11.57
CA LYS A 104 -34.16 -10.43 -10.78
C LYS A 104 -33.09 -11.20 -11.57
N GLY A 105 -33.46 -11.80 -12.71
CA GLY A 105 -32.59 -12.74 -13.41
C GLY A 105 -32.21 -13.95 -12.54
N PRO A 106 -31.16 -14.70 -12.92
CA PRO A 106 -30.46 -14.62 -14.20
C PRO A 106 -31.39 -14.96 -15.37
N PHE A 107 -31.01 -14.61 -16.60
CA PHE A 107 -31.78 -14.83 -17.83
C PHE A 107 -31.09 -15.86 -18.71
N TRP A 108 -31.84 -16.78 -19.29
CA TRP A 108 -31.30 -17.87 -20.08
C TRP A 108 -32.20 -18.23 -21.27
N LEU A 109 -31.64 -18.91 -22.26
CA LEU A 109 -32.33 -19.36 -23.47
C LEU A 109 -32.20 -20.88 -23.59
N ALA A 110 -33.29 -21.57 -23.87
CA ALA A 110 -33.26 -23.01 -24.09
C ALA A 110 -32.57 -23.34 -25.43
N ARG A 111 -31.97 -24.54 -25.53
CA ARG A 111 -31.21 -24.97 -26.72
C ARG A 111 -32.02 -24.91 -28.01
N HIS A 112 -33.31 -25.26 -27.96
CA HIS A 112 -34.21 -25.25 -29.12
C HIS A 112 -34.57 -23.83 -29.57
N GLU A 113 -34.65 -22.87 -28.64
CA GLU A 113 -34.87 -21.46 -28.99
C GLU A 113 -33.63 -20.87 -29.64
N MET A 114 -32.46 -21.22 -29.11
CA MET A 114 -31.17 -20.76 -29.62
C MET A 114 -30.91 -21.22 -31.06
N SER A 115 -31.29 -22.45 -31.43
CA SER A 115 -31.10 -22.98 -32.79
C SER A 115 -31.99 -22.33 -33.84
N ARG A 116 -33.03 -21.58 -33.44
CA ARG A 116 -33.95 -20.89 -34.35
C ARG A 116 -33.47 -19.50 -34.75
N ILE A 117 -32.52 -18.92 -34.01
CA ILE A 117 -32.05 -17.55 -34.22
C ILE A 117 -30.96 -17.53 -35.28
N VAL A 118 -31.23 -16.83 -36.39
CA VAL A 118 -30.25 -16.58 -37.46
C VAL A 118 -29.87 -15.11 -37.44
N VAL A 119 -28.59 -14.82 -37.30
CA VAL A 119 -28.06 -13.44 -37.24
C VAL A 119 -27.71 -12.96 -38.65
N ALA A 120 -28.15 -11.77 -39.01
CA ALA A 120 -27.87 -11.11 -40.28
C ALA A 120 -27.34 -9.67 -40.07
N ILE A 121 -26.53 -9.20 -41.02
CA ILE A 121 -26.12 -7.79 -41.14
C ILE A 121 -26.35 -7.40 -42.61
N GLY A 122 -27.22 -6.41 -42.84
CA GLY A 122 -27.74 -6.16 -44.18
C GLY A 122 -28.59 -7.34 -44.67
N ASP A 123 -28.34 -7.81 -45.90
CA ASP A 123 -29.06 -8.94 -46.51
C ASP A 123 -28.28 -10.26 -46.45
N THR A 124 -27.20 -10.31 -45.66
CA THR A 124 -26.29 -11.47 -45.59
C THR A 124 -26.03 -11.94 -44.16
N THR A 125 -25.79 -13.24 -44.00
CA THR A 125 -25.27 -13.83 -42.76
C THR A 125 -23.78 -13.46 -42.63
N PRO A 126 -23.31 -12.95 -41.48
CA PRO A 126 -21.90 -12.63 -41.30
C PRO A 126 -21.02 -13.88 -41.30
N ASP A 127 -19.80 -13.77 -41.85
CA ASP A 127 -18.82 -14.86 -41.89
C ASP A 127 -18.42 -15.36 -40.49
N ASP A 128 -18.40 -14.46 -39.50
CA ASP A 128 -18.19 -14.76 -38.08
C ASP A 128 -19.35 -14.19 -37.24
N PRO A 129 -20.43 -14.98 -37.06
CA PRO A 129 -21.58 -14.57 -36.24
C PRO A 129 -21.20 -14.28 -34.78
N ARG A 130 -20.21 -15.00 -34.22
CA ARG A 130 -19.77 -14.78 -32.83
C ARG A 130 -19.19 -13.38 -32.68
N ARG A 131 -18.27 -12.99 -33.56
CA ARG A 131 -17.64 -11.68 -33.55
C ARG A 131 -18.62 -10.56 -33.86
N ALA A 132 -19.54 -10.78 -34.80
CA ALA A 132 -20.58 -9.82 -35.14
C ALA A 132 -21.49 -9.51 -33.94
N VAL A 133 -21.95 -10.55 -33.23
CA VAL A 133 -22.77 -10.39 -32.03
C VAL A 133 -21.97 -9.77 -30.88
N ALA A 134 -20.72 -10.18 -30.66
CA ALA A 134 -19.86 -9.58 -29.64
C ALA A 134 -19.66 -8.08 -29.88
N ALA A 135 -19.42 -7.67 -31.14
CA ALA A 135 -19.28 -6.26 -31.52
C ALA A 135 -20.56 -5.46 -31.25
N PHE A 136 -21.73 -5.99 -31.64
CA PHE A 136 -23.02 -5.36 -31.35
C PHE A 136 -23.29 -5.21 -29.84
N LEU A 137 -22.84 -6.18 -29.05
CA LEU A 137 -22.98 -6.16 -27.59
C LEU A 137 -21.94 -5.27 -26.88
N GLY A 138 -20.86 -4.89 -27.56
CA GLY A 138 -19.71 -4.22 -26.97
C GLY A 138 -18.85 -5.13 -26.10
N LEU A 139 -18.81 -6.43 -26.41
CA LEU A 139 -18.00 -7.44 -25.72
C LEU A 139 -16.63 -7.58 -26.40
N PRO A 140 -15.56 -7.90 -25.63
CA PRO A 140 -14.25 -8.17 -26.21
C PRO A 140 -14.28 -9.46 -27.07
N PRO A 141 -13.57 -9.48 -28.23
CA PRO A 141 -13.68 -10.53 -29.24
C PRO A 141 -13.18 -11.92 -28.79
N ASP A 142 -12.32 -12.01 -27.78
CA ASP A 142 -11.59 -13.25 -27.41
C ASP A 142 -11.91 -13.79 -26.00
N ALA A 143 -13.07 -13.47 -25.44
CA ALA A 143 -13.48 -14.09 -24.17
C ALA A 143 -13.82 -15.58 -24.39
N VAL A 144 -12.85 -16.46 -24.15
CA VAL A 144 -13.06 -17.92 -24.10
C VAL A 144 -13.62 -18.27 -22.71
N PRO A 145 -14.75 -18.98 -22.59
CA PRO A 145 -15.22 -19.47 -21.30
C PRO A 145 -14.26 -20.57 -20.82
N ASP A 146 -13.63 -20.33 -19.67
CA ASP A 146 -12.79 -21.33 -19.01
C ASP A 146 -13.70 -22.40 -18.38
N THR A 147 -13.76 -23.58 -18.99
CA THR A 147 -14.71 -24.66 -18.65
C THR A 147 -14.22 -25.63 -17.57
N GLN A 148 -13.03 -25.45 -17.03
CA GLN A 148 -12.58 -26.14 -15.82
C GLN A 148 -12.77 -25.18 -14.65
N SER A 149 -13.21 -25.66 -13.49
CA SER A 149 -13.45 -24.78 -12.32
C SER A 149 -12.13 -24.55 -11.59
N PRO A 150 -11.28 -23.59 -12.00
CA PRO A 150 -9.90 -23.49 -11.56
C PRO A 150 -9.84 -23.08 -10.08
N ALA A 151 -10.95 -22.53 -9.57
CA ALA A 151 -11.11 -22.06 -8.21
C ALA A 151 -11.14 -23.19 -7.18
N LEU A 152 -11.80 -24.32 -7.48
CA LEU A 152 -11.80 -25.46 -6.55
C LEU A 152 -10.42 -26.08 -6.48
N ASP A 153 -9.80 -26.31 -7.64
CA ASP A 153 -8.44 -26.85 -7.72
C ASP A 153 -7.44 -25.93 -7.01
N TYR A 154 -7.57 -24.61 -7.18
CA TYR A 154 -6.74 -23.62 -6.48
C TYR A 154 -6.91 -23.66 -4.96
N VAL A 155 -8.13 -23.75 -4.44
CA VAL A 155 -8.39 -23.79 -2.99
C VAL A 155 -7.99 -25.14 -2.37
N MET A 156 -8.06 -26.22 -3.14
CA MET A 156 -7.64 -27.56 -2.72
C MET A 156 -6.12 -27.79 -2.81
N GLN A 157 -5.34 -26.80 -3.25
CA GLN A 157 -3.88 -26.84 -3.22
C GLN A 157 -3.35 -26.93 -1.78
N ASP A 158 -2.12 -27.42 -1.66
CA ASP A 158 -1.40 -27.45 -0.39
C ASP A 158 -1.33 -26.04 0.23
N ILE A 159 -1.77 -25.93 1.48
CA ILE A 159 -1.77 -24.69 2.25
C ILE A 159 -0.37 -24.23 2.66
N ALA A 160 0.67 -25.04 2.43
CA ALA A 160 2.06 -24.77 2.79
C ALA A 160 2.54 -23.38 2.33
N PHE A 161 2.17 -22.95 1.11
CA PHE A 161 2.50 -21.60 0.62
C PHE A 161 2.01 -20.51 1.59
N TRP A 162 0.73 -20.54 1.93
CA TRP A 162 0.10 -19.54 2.80
C TRP A 162 0.62 -19.61 4.22
N HIS A 163 0.92 -20.82 4.72
CA HIS A 163 1.56 -21.02 6.01
C HIS A 163 2.94 -20.35 6.07
N HIS A 164 3.83 -20.65 5.13
CA HIS A 164 5.17 -20.06 5.08
C HIS A 164 5.15 -18.55 4.87
N LEU A 165 4.27 -18.04 3.99
CA LEU A 165 4.12 -16.60 3.77
C LEU A 165 3.65 -15.90 5.06
N THR A 166 2.72 -16.50 5.80
CA THR A 166 2.18 -15.92 7.05
C THR A 166 3.22 -15.92 8.16
N LEU A 167 3.96 -17.03 8.32
CA LEU A 167 5.09 -17.10 9.25
C LEU A 167 6.13 -16.02 8.94
N GLY A 168 6.53 -15.90 7.66
CA GLY A 168 7.51 -14.89 7.25
C GLY A 168 7.06 -13.46 7.51
N LYS A 169 5.77 -13.15 7.29
CA LYS A 169 5.19 -11.84 7.63
C LYS A 169 5.22 -11.57 9.13
N ARG A 170 4.91 -12.57 9.97
CA ARG A 170 4.97 -12.41 11.42
C ARG A 170 6.39 -12.18 11.91
N ASP A 171 7.33 -12.99 11.44
CA ASP A 171 8.75 -12.84 11.78
C ASP A 171 9.29 -11.47 11.29
N MET A 172 8.89 -11.02 10.10
CA MET A 172 9.23 -9.69 9.60
C MET A 172 8.69 -8.55 10.49
N GLN A 173 7.46 -8.68 11.00
CA GLN A 173 6.87 -7.70 11.93
C GLN A 173 7.59 -7.68 13.27
N ASP A 174 7.99 -8.85 13.77
CA ASP A 174 8.78 -9.01 14.98
C ASP A 174 10.27 -8.59 14.77
N GLY A 175 10.66 -8.25 13.53
CA GLY A 175 12.03 -7.92 13.11
C GLY A 175 13.02 -9.08 13.14
N VAL A 176 12.52 -10.31 13.14
CA VAL A 176 13.32 -11.52 13.03
C VAL A 176 13.51 -11.86 11.55
N PHE A 177 14.51 -11.26 10.93
CA PHE A 177 14.74 -11.44 9.50
C PHE A 177 15.46 -12.76 9.16
N PHE A 178 16.33 -13.22 10.05
CA PHE A 178 17.16 -14.41 9.88
C PHE A 178 16.85 -15.45 10.96
N ALA A 179 17.17 -16.72 10.69
CA ALA A 179 17.12 -17.77 11.70
C ALA A 179 18.07 -17.42 12.87
N PRO A 180 17.64 -17.58 14.13
CA PRO A 180 18.50 -17.34 15.29
C PRO A 180 19.74 -18.25 15.25
N PRO A 181 20.95 -17.73 15.53
CA PRO A 181 22.18 -18.52 15.50
C PRO A 181 22.27 -19.57 16.62
N TYR A 182 21.46 -19.46 17.67
CA TYR A 182 21.41 -20.43 18.77
C TYR A 182 20.09 -21.20 18.73
N ALA A 183 20.16 -22.48 18.38
CA ALA A 183 19.13 -23.45 18.74
C ALA A 183 19.12 -23.54 20.28
N ALA A 184 18.14 -22.94 20.94
CA ALA A 184 17.99 -23.07 22.38
C ALA A 184 17.67 -24.53 22.73
N SER A 185 18.36 -25.02 23.76
CA SER A 185 18.20 -26.25 24.53
C SER A 185 16.94 -27.07 24.27
N GLN A 186 17.14 -28.37 24.07
CA GLN A 186 16.12 -29.42 24.04
C GLN A 186 15.16 -29.28 25.24
N GLY A 187 14.02 -28.62 25.05
CA GLY A 187 13.06 -28.35 26.11
C GLY A 187 11.91 -27.42 25.72
N GLU A 188 12.16 -26.42 24.87
CA GLU A 188 11.11 -25.50 24.38
C GLU A 188 10.62 -25.87 22.97
N GLY A 189 10.08 -27.09 22.82
CA GLY A 189 9.64 -27.66 21.55
C GLY A 189 8.42 -27.01 20.88
N ARG A 190 8.14 -25.71 21.06
CA ARG A 190 6.93 -25.08 20.48
C ARG A 190 7.06 -23.73 19.78
N ARG A 191 8.20 -23.04 19.74
CA ARG A 191 8.34 -21.79 18.94
C ARG A 191 9.76 -21.56 18.42
N GLN A 192 10.28 -22.46 17.60
CA GLN A 192 11.52 -22.18 16.90
C GLN A 192 11.26 -21.21 15.74
N ARG A 193 11.57 -19.92 15.94
CA ARG A 193 11.46 -18.91 14.87
C ARG A 193 12.41 -19.25 13.74
N THR A 194 11.89 -19.35 12.52
CA THR A 194 12.68 -19.68 11.32
C THR A 194 13.31 -18.44 10.70
N GLY A 195 12.71 -17.27 10.92
CA GLY A 195 13.13 -15.99 10.33
C GLY A 195 12.40 -15.71 9.01
N ALA A 196 12.16 -14.43 8.75
CA ALA A 196 11.38 -13.98 7.61
C ALA A 196 11.92 -14.46 6.25
N ILE A 197 13.23 -14.34 6.03
CA ILE A 197 13.87 -14.69 4.75
C ILE A 197 13.72 -16.20 4.44
N PRO A 198 14.13 -17.13 5.34
CA PRO A 198 13.90 -18.56 5.11
C PRO A 198 12.43 -18.92 4.87
N SER A 199 11.49 -18.29 5.59
CA SER A 199 10.06 -18.51 5.37
C SER A 199 9.58 -18.03 4.00
N PHE A 200 10.01 -16.86 3.53
CA PHE A 200 9.66 -16.39 2.19
C PHE A 200 10.32 -17.22 1.08
N HIS A 201 11.52 -17.75 1.32
CA HIS A 201 12.14 -18.69 0.41
C HIS A 201 11.36 -20.01 0.34
N ALA A 202 10.95 -20.58 1.47
CA ALA A 202 10.09 -21.76 1.51
C ALA A 202 8.74 -21.51 0.79
N ALA A 203 8.13 -20.33 0.98
CA ALA A 203 6.93 -19.95 0.24
C ALA A 203 7.17 -19.92 -1.28
N GLN A 204 8.32 -19.46 -1.76
CA GLN A 204 8.63 -19.51 -3.21
C GLN A 204 8.70 -20.93 -3.76
N VAL A 205 9.24 -21.88 -2.99
CA VAL A 205 9.30 -23.30 -3.39
C VAL A 205 7.90 -23.91 -3.46
N CYS A 206 7.01 -23.53 -2.54
CA CYS A 206 5.62 -23.99 -2.52
C CYS A 206 4.71 -23.26 -3.52
N ALA A 207 5.17 -22.18 -4.16
CA ALA A 207 4.34 -21.38 -5.05
C ALA A 207 3.98 -22.16 -6.32
N VAL A 208 2.68 -22.25 -6.60
CA VAL A 208 2.14 -23.00 -7.76
C VAL A 208 1.98 -22.14 -9.01
N ASP A 209 1.99 -20.82 -8.87
CA ASP A 209 1.83 -19.85 -9.95
C ASP A 209 2.75 -18.63 -9.76
N ASP A 210 2.82 -17.79 -10.80
CA ASP A 210 3.68 -16.60 -10.82
C ASP A 210 3.20 -15.50 -9.88
N VAL A 211 1.91 -15.49 -9.49
CA VAL A 211 1.35 -14.51 -8.55
C VAL A 211 1.81 -14.85 -7.13
N GLN A 212 1.64 -16.09 -6.69
CA GLN A 212 2.14 -16.60 -5.41
C GLN A 212 3.66 -16.43 -5.31
N ARG A 213 4.38 -16.81 -6.37
CA ARG A 213 5.83 -16.63 -6.43
C ARG A 213 6.20 -15.15 -6.34
N GLY A 214 5.50 -14.28 -7.07
CA GLY A 214 5.69 -12.83 -7.03
C GLY A 214 5.40 -12.21 -5.66
N ILE A 215 4.36 -12.68 -4.94
CA ILE A 215 4.04 -12.24 -3.58
C ILE A 215 5.17 -12.60 -2.62
N ALA A 216 5.67 -13.83 -2.66
CA ALA A 216 6.75 -14.28 -1.80
C ALA A 216 8.08 -13.57 -2.10
N LEU A 217 8.43 -13.41 -3.39
CA LEU A 217 9.60 -12.64 -3.83
C LEU A 217 9.52 -11.17 -3.41
N LEU A 218 8.37 -10.52 -3.54
CA LEU A 218 8.19 -9.15 -3.10
C LEU A 218 8.40 -9.02 -1.58
N ALA A 219 7.84 -9.94 -0.80
CA ALA A 219 8.01 -9.95 0.65
C ALA A 219 9.48 -10.13 1.04
N GLU A 220 10.19 -11.07 0.42
CA GLU A 220 11.63 -11.27 0.62
C GLU A 220 12.44 -10.02 0.24
N THR A 221 12.14 -9.43 -0.91
CA THR A 221 12.79 -8.19 -1.39
C THR A 221 12.66 -7.05 -0.39
N ILE A 222 11.48 -6.89 0.22
CA ILE A 222 11.23 -5.87 1.24
C ILE A 222 12.11 -6.12 2.47
N VAL A 223 12.33 -7.38 2.87
CA VAL A 223 13.22 -7.70 3.99
C VAL A 223 14.66 -7.33 3.67
N TRP A 224 15.19 -7.76 2.51
CA TRP A 224 16.56 -7.41 2.11
C TRP A 224 16.80 -5.90 2.05
N ARG A 225 15.79 -5.15 1.60
CA ARG A 225 15.83 -3.69 1.60
C ARG A 225 15.87 -3.13 3.03
N ARG A 226 15.05 -3.67 3.93
CA ARG A 226 15.00 -3.25 5.35
C ARG A 226 16.31 -3.56 6.09
N THR A 227 17.02 -4.63 5.71
CA THR A 227 18.34 -4.97 6.27
C THR A 227 19.50 -4.21 5.60
N GLY A 228 19.23 -3.40 4.57
CA GLY A 228 20.26 -2.64 3.86
C GLY A 228 21.12 -3.45 2.89
N ASP A 229 20.77 -4.70 2.59
CA ASP A 229 21.51 -5.52 1.62
C ASP A 229 21.12 -5.15 0.18
N ALA A 230 21.78 -4.13 -0.36
CA ALA A 230 21.52 -3.61 -1.69
C ALA A 230 21.74 -4.65 -2.80
N ALA A 231 22.72 -5.56 -2.63
CA ALA A 231 23.03 -6.58 -3.63
C ALA A 231 21.91 -7.62 -3.73
N ARG A 232 21.45 -8.15 -2.58
CA ARG A 232 20.32 -9.08 -2.51
C ARG A 232 19.01 -8.42 -2.92
N THR A 233 18.79 -7.16 -2.54
CA THR A 233 17.61 -6.40 -2.98
C THR A 233 17.57 -6.28 -4.50
N LYS A 234 18.69 -5.93 -5.14
CA LYS A 234 18.77 -5.84 -6.62
C LYS A 234 18.54 -7.20 -7.29
N GLN A 235 19.12 -8.27 -6.73
CA GLN A 235 18.95 -9.63 -7.24
C GLN A 235 17.49 -10.07 -7.19
N THR A 236 16.85 -9.95 -6.03
CA THR A 236 15.44 -10.36 -5.82
C THR A 236 14.46 -9.50 -6.62
N LEU A 237 14.73 -8.20 -6.81
CA LEU A 237 13.97 -7.35 -7.73
C LEU A 237 14.04 -7.83 -9.19
N ALA A 238 15.22 -8.23 -9.66
CA ALA A 238 15.37 -8.77 -11.02
C ALA A 238 14.60 -10.09 -11.18
N THR A 239 14.65 -10.97 -10.18
CA THR A 239 13.87 -12.22 -10.17
C THR A 239 12.38 -11.95 -10.14
N LEU A 240 11.92 -10.99 -9.33
CA LEU A 240 10.52 -10.56 -9.30
C LEU A 240 10.08 -10.00 -10.66
N ALA A 241 10.90 -9.19 -11.32
CA ALA A 241 10.57 -8.64 -12.63
C ALA A 241 10.37 -9.74 -13.70
N ALA A 242 11.12 -10.84 -13.60
CA ALA A 242 10.98 -11.97 -14.51
C ALA A 242 9.62 -12.68 -14.40
N THR A 243 8.94 -12.63 -13.24
CA THR A 243 7.62 -13.26 -13.08
C THR A 243 6.50 -12.49 -13.79
N PHE A 244 6.72 -11.23 -14.17
CA PHE A 244 5.70 -10.42 -14.85
C PHE A 244 5.48 -10.79 -16.32
N GLY A 245 6.47 -11.43 -16.96
CA GLY A 245 6.44 -11.75 -18.39
C GLY A 245 5.98 -13.16 -18.72
N ALA A 246 5.85 -14.04 -17.72
CA ALA A 246 5.56 -15.46 -17.93
C ALA A 246 4.08 -15.74 -18.26
N ASN A 247 3.13 -14.94 -17.75
CA ASN A 247 1.70 -15.05 -18.04
C ASN A 247 1.01 -13.66 -18.01
N PRO A 248 0.55 -13.11 -19.15
CA PRO A 248 -0.17 -11.83 -19.18
C PRO A 248 -1.65 -11.95 -18.77
N PRO A 249 -2.20 -10.94 -18.08
CA PRO A 249 -1.52 -9.80 -17.47
C PRO A 249 -1.13 -10.11 -16.02
N GLY A 250 0.18 -10.18 -15.73
CA GLY A 250 0.67 -10.26 -14.36
C GLY A 250 0.12 -9.12 -13.48
N SER A 251 -0.06 -9.40 -12.17
CA SER A 251 -0.73 -8.50 -11.23
C SER A 251 -0.22 -7.04 -11.30
N PRO A 252 -1.07 -6.06 -11.69
CA PRO A 252 -0.70 -4.64 -11.68
C PRO A 252 -0.19 -4.16 -10.31
N THR A 253 -0.74 -4.72 -9.23
CA THR A 253 -0.29 -4.43 -7.86
C THR A 253 1.15 -4.87 -7.62
N LEU A 254 1.54 -6.07 -8.06
CA LEU A 254 2.93 -6.53 -7.91
C LEU A 254 3.90 -5.71 -8.75
N ARG A 255 3.51 -5.36 -9.98
CA ARG A 255 4.30 -4.47 -10.86
C ARG A 255 4.47 -3.06 -10.27
N ALA A 256 3.40 -2.49 -9.72
CA ALA A 256 3.45 -1.20 -9.05
C ALA A 256 4.36 -1.25 -7.79
N MET A 257 4.21 -2.29 -6.95
CA MET A 257 5.10 -2.47 -5.79
C MET A 257 6.56 -2.66 -6.19
N HIS A 258 6.85 -3.37 -7.28
CA HIS A 258 8.22 -3.48 -7.80
C HIS A 258 8.82 -2.09 -8.07
N TRP A 259 8.09 -1.19 -8.75
CA TRP A 259 8.56 0.19 -8.96
C TRP A 259 8.71 0.98 -7.67
N ILE A 260 7.80 0.79 -6.70
CA ILE A 260 7.93 1.47 -5.39
C ILE A 260 9.16 0.97 -4.63
N VAL A 261 9.46 -0.33 -4.66
CA VAL A 261 10.66 -0.86 -4.01
C VAL A 261 11.94 -0.36 -4.69
N GLN A 262 11.95 -0.25 -6.03
CA GLN A 262 13.04 0.42 -6.78
C GLN A 262 13.19 1.89 -6.34
N ALA A 263 12.08 2.61 -6.18
CA ALA A 263 12.10 4.00 -5.71
C ALA A 263 12.67 4.12 -4.29
N TRP A 264 12.29 3.22 -3.37
CA TRP A 264 12.86 3.18 -2.02
C TRP A 264 14.35 2.86 -2.02
N GLN A 265 14.81 1.98 -2.92
CA GLN A 265 16.23 1.67 -3.08
C GLN A 265 17.01 2.88 -3.59
N ALA A 266 16.50 3.58 -4.60
CA ALA A 266 17.09 4.82 -5.11
C ALA A 266 17.18 5.89 -3.99
N TYR A 267 16.11 6.04 -3.20
CA TYR A 267 16.10 6.94 -2.05
C TYR A 267 17.14 6.58 -0.98
N ALA A 268 17.30 5.29 -0.66
CA ALA A 268 18.34 4.82 0.27
C ALA A 268 19.76 5.15 -0.23
N LEU A 269 19.97 5.08 -1.55
CA LEU A 269 21.23 5.45 -2.21
C LEU A 269 21.39 6.96 -2.44
N ARG A 270 20.46 7.79 -1.94
CA ARG A 270 20.41 9.26 -2.13
C ARG A 270 20.21 9.70 -3.59
N ASP A 271 19.73 8.81 -4.45
CA ASP A 271 19.29 9.12 -5.81
C ASP A 271 17.81 9.56 -5.79
N GLU A 272 17.59 10.82 -5.43
CA GLU A 272 16.24 11.39 -5.36
C GLU A 272 15.58 11.51 -6.74
N ALA A 273 16.36 11.78 -7.78
CA ALA A 273 15.85 11.89 -9.15
C ALA A 273 15.35 10.54 -9.66
N GLY A 274 16.14 9.47 -9.45
CA GLY A 274 15.73 8.10 -9.75
C GLY A 274 14.52 7.67 -8.92
N ALA A 275 14.48 8.01 -7.63
CA ALA A 275 13.32 7.71 -6.78
C ALA A 275 12.03 8.36 -7.32
N PHE A 276 12.07 9.65 -7.69
CA PHE A 276 10.93 10.30 -8.34
C PHE A 276 10.57 9.67 -9.68
N ALA A 277 11.55 9.38 -10.53
CA ALA A 277 11.31 8.77 -11.85
C ALA A 277 10.59 7.41 -11.73
N HIS A 278 10.98 6.58 -10.76
CA HIS A 278 10.31 5.31 -10.50
C HIS A 278 8.86 5.49 -10.02
N LEU A 279 8.59 6.48 -9.16
CA LEU A 279 7.22 6.77 -8.72
C LEU A 279 6.35 7.32 -9.88
N GLN A 280 6.90 8.22 -10.70
CA GLN A 280 6.19 8.79 -11.86
C GLN A 280 5.81 7.72 -12.88
N ARG A 281 6.68 6.73 -13.09
CA ARG A 281 6.43 5.62 -14.02
C ARG A 281 5.15 4.83 -13.70
N ILE A 282 4.72 4.80 -12.44
CA ILE A 282 3.46 4.16 -12.04
C ILE A 282 2.26 4.97 -12.52
N GLY A 283 2.34 6.30 -12.48
CA GLY A 283 1.30 7.21 -12.97
C GLY A 283 1.26 7.31 -14.50
N ASP A 284 2.42 7.21 -15.16
CA ASP A 284 2.53 7.29 -16.62
C ASP A 284 2.10 5.98 -17.32
N ASP A 285 2.21 4.83 -16.65
CA ASP A 285 1.73 3.54 -17.17
C ASP A 285 0.23 3.40 -16.94
N ALA A 286 -0.56 3.47 -18.00
CA ALA A 286 -2.02 3.36 -17.96
C ALA A 286 -2.54 2.06 -17.29
N SER A 287 -1.74 0.97 -17.30
CA SER A 287 -2.09 -0.29 -16.62
C SER A 287 -1.85 -0.26 -15.12
N LEU A 288 -0.99 0.66 -14.63
CA LEU A 288 -0.60 0.77 -13.22
C LEU A 288 -1.22 2.00 -12.54
N ALA A 289 -1.53 3.05 -13.29
CA ALA A 289 -2.11 4.28 -12.76
C ALA A 289 -3.37 4.06 -11.89
N PRO A 290 -4.29 3.13 -12.22
CA PRO A 290 -5.43 2.83 -11.35
C PRO A 290 -5.03 2.34 -9.96
N CYS A 291 -3.87 1.70 -9.79
CA CYS A 291 -3.39 1.27 -8.48
C CYS A 291 -3.08 2.45 -7.54
N LEU A 292 -2.68 3.62 -8.07
CA LEU A 292 -2.47 4.82 -7.26
C LEU A 292 -3.77 5.43 -6.74
N VAL A 293 -4.91 5.07 -7.33
CA VAL A 293 -6.24 5.57 -6.93
C VAL A 293 -6.94 4.56 -6.04
N TYR A 294 -7.02 3.30 -6.48
CA TYR A 294 -7.90 2.28 -5.90
C TYR A 294 -7.19 1.27 -4.99
N ASN A 295 -5.85 1.19 -5.00
CA ASN A 295 -5.12 0.32 -4.09
C ASN A 295 -4.49 1.16 -2.96
N PRO A 296 -5.07 1.16 -1.75
CA PRO A 296 -4.63 2.05 -0.67
C PRO A 296 -3.20 1.71 -0.19
N ARG A 297 -2.75 0.45 -0.31
CA ARG A 297 -1.36 0.09 0.02
C ARG A 297 -0.36 0.71 -0.98
N ILE A 298 -0.64 0.63 -2.27
CA ILE A 298 0.19 1.24 -3.33
C ILE A 298 0.23 2.76 -3.15
N ARG A 299 -0.94 3.36 -2.92
CA ARG A 299 -1.08 4.80 -2.68
C ARG A 299 -0.28 5.24 -1.46
N PHE A 300 -0.37 4.52 -0.34
CA PHE A 300 0.43 4.78 0.86
C PHE A 300 1.93 4.79 0.54
N GLU A 301 2.45 3.69 0.00
CA GLU A 301 3.89 3.49 -0.18
C GLU A 301 4.47 4.55 -1.13
N SER A 302 3.73 4.90 -2.19
CA SER A 302 4.09 5.96 -3.12
C SER A 302 4.07 7.34 -2.46
N ARG A 303 2.97 7.72 -1.78
CA ARG A 303 2.81 9.05 -1.16
C ARG A 303 3.74 9.26 0.01
N ASN A 304 3.99 8.25 0.83
CA ASN A 304 4.92 8.34 1.96
C ASN A 304 6.36 8.59 1.46
N LEU A 305 6.81 7.86 0.43
CA LEU A 305 8.13 8.11 -0.16
C LEU A 305 8.21 9.49 -0.83
N GLN A 306 7.16 9.88 -1.57
CA GLN A 306 7.09 11.19 -2.21
C GLN A 306 7.20 12.33 -1.16
N ALA A 307 6.54 12.18 -0.02
CA ALA A 307 6.60 13.13 1.08
C ALA A 307 8.01 13.24 1.68
N LEU A 308 8.73 12.11 1.83
CA LEU A 308 10.12 12.11 2.29
C LEU A 308 11.07 12.80 1.29
N LEU A 309 10.85 12.60 -0.01
CA LEU A 309 11.61 13.30 -1.05
C LEU A 309 11.37 14.81 -0.99
N TYR A 310 10.12 15.25 -0.89
CA TYR A 310 9.78 16.67 -0.73
C TYR A 310 10.34 17.26 0.57
N LYS A 311 10.32 16.51 1.68
CA LYS A 311 10.96 16.90 2.93
C LYS A 311 12.47 17.12 2.76
N SER A 312 13.16 16.24 2.03
CA SER A 312 14.58 16.41 1.70
C SER A 312 14.83 17.69 0.91
N HIS A 313 13.99 17.98 -0.10
CA HIS A 313 14.07 19.20 -0.90
C HIS A 313 13.85 20.46 -0.06
N ALA A 314 12.87 20.45 0.85
CA ALA A 314 12.58 21.56 1.75
C ALA A 314 13.76 21.86 2.72
N ALA A 315 14.51 20.82 3.12
CA ALA A 315 15.65 20.93 4.01
C ALA A 315 16.92 21.50 3.32
N ARG A 316 17.03 21.40 2.00
CA ARG A 316 18.21 21.89 1.25
C ARG A 316 18.27 23.42 1.22
N PRO A 317 19.48 24.02 1.24
CA PRO A 317 19.64 25.44 0.96
C PRO A 317 19.11 25.79 -0.44
N GLY A 318 18.44 26.92 -0.55
CA GLY A 318 17.83 27.36 -1.81
C GLY A 318 16.79 28.47 -1.59
N PRO A 319 16.11 28.91 -2.66
CA PRO A 319 15.09 29.95 -2.58
C PRO A 319 13.97 29.58 -1.60
N MET A 320 13.60 30.51 -0.72
CA MET A 320 12.60 30.27 0.33
C MET A 320 11.26 29.79 -0.24
N ALA A 321 10.79 30.40 -1.34
CA ALA A 321 9.52 30.01 -1.97
C ALA A 321 9.52 28.55 -2.46
N ALA A 322 10.61 28.09 -3.07
CA ALA A 322 10.73 26.70 -3.54
C ALA A 322 10.77 25.70 -2.37
N ARG A 323 11.46 26.06 -1.28
CA ARG A 323 11.53 25.27 -0.07
C ARG A 323 10.18 25.19 0.65
N ALA A 324 9.47 26.32 0.75
CA ALA A 324 8.12 26.39 1.30
C ALA A 324 7.13 25.55 0.48
N GLN A 325 7.21 25.61 -0.86
CA GLN A 325 6.39 24.76 -1.73
C GLN A 325 6.67 23.27 -1.51
N SER A 326 7.95 22.90 -1.36
CA SER A 326 8.33 21.51 -1.07
C SER A 326 7.83 21.07 0.31
N ALA A 327 7.87 21.94 1.32
CA ALA A 327 7.29 21.66 2.63
C ALA A 327 5.77 21.44 2.56
N ALA A 328 5.05 22.29 1.82
CA ALA A 328 3.61 22.14 1.59
C ALA A 328 3.28 20.82 0.86
N ASN A 329 4.03 20.49 -0.20
CA ASN A 329 3.87 19.23 -0.93
C ASN A 329 4.15 18.01 -0.05
N ALA A 330 5.15 18.08 0.84
CA ALA A 330 5.45 17.01 1.80
C ALA A 330 4.28 16.78 2.77
N LEU A 331 3.70 17.85 3.33
CA LEU A 331 2.56 17.73 4.24
C LEU A 331 1.30 17.20 3.55
N ALA A 332 1.01 17.63 2.32
CA ALA A 332 -0.09 17.11 1.53
C ALA A 332 0.11 15.60 1.24
N ALA A 333 1.30 15.19 0.80
CA ALA A 333 1.59 13.79 0.54
C ALA A 333 1.57 12.92 1.81
N PHE A 334 2.01 13.44 2.97
CA PHE A 334 1.86 12.72 4.23
C PHE A 334 0.39 12.59 4.66
N SER A 335 -0.42 13.62 4.46
CA SER A 335 -1.87 13.58 4.73
C SER A 335 -2.56 12.50 3.86
N ASP A 336 -2.24 12.45 2.58
CA ASP A 336 -2.77 11.42 1.66
C ASP A 336 -2.27 10.02 2.04
N ALA A 337 -1.00 9.88 2.44
CA ALA A 337 -0.48 8.62 2.94
C ALA A 337 -1.20 8.18 4.23
N LEU A 338 -1.48 9.09 5.17
CA LEU A 338 -2.23 8.74 6.39
C LEU A 338 -3.64 8.22 6.07
N GLN A 339 -4.37 8.87 5.16
CA GLN A 339 -5.68 8.38 4.72
C GLN A 339 -5.56 6.99 4.07
N ALA A 340 -4.57 6.82 3.19
CA ALA A 340 -4.30 5.54 2.54
C ALA A 340 -3.92 4.43 3.52
N ALA A 341 -3.22 4.74 4.62
CA ALA A 341 -2.89 3.76 5.66
C ALA A 341 -4.14 3.20 6.34
N PHE A 342 -5.09 4.07 6.69
CA PHE A 342 -6.37 3.66 7.30
C PHE A 342 -7.30 2.97 6.31
N GLU A 343 -7.35 3.42 5.05
CA GLU A 343 -8.08 2.72 4.00
C GLU A 343 -7.52 1.33 3.69
N ALA A 344 -6.21 1.13 3.88
CA ALA A 344 -5.55 -0.16 3.77
C ALA A 344 -5.71 -1.04 5.03
N ASP A 345 -6.43 -0.56 6.05
CA ASP A 345 -6.56 -1.20 7.37
C ASP A 345 -5.19 -1.58 7.97
N SER A 346 -4.20 -0.69 7.81
CA SER A 346 -2.81 -0.97 8.18
C SER A 346 -2.29 0.01 9.22
N ILE A 347 -2.43 -0.41 10.48
CA ILE A 347 -1.98 0.33 11.65
C ILE A 347 -0.45 0.51 11.69
N GLU A 348 0.33 -0.46 11.19
CA GLU A 348 1.80 -0.32 10.99
C GLU A 348 2.12 0.86 10.05
N LEU A 349 1.37 1.02 8.96
CA LEU A 349 1.58 2.13 8.04
C LEU A 349 1.17 3.48 8.65
N ALA A 350 0.05 3.50 9.40
CA ALA A 350 -0.41 4.68 10.11
C ALA A 350 0.62 5.17 11.13
N GLN A 351 1.28 4.24 11.83
CA GLN A 351 2.38 4.52 12.75
C GLN A 351 3.57 5.19 12.03
N HIS A 352 4.06 4.61 10.94
CA HIS A 352 5.19 5.18 10.20
C HIS A 352 4.94 6.62 9.72
N VAL A 353 3.76 6.88 9.17
CA VAL A 353 3.44 8.22 8.64
C VAL A 353 3.16 9.23 9.75
N ALA A 354 2.55 8.81 10.87
CA ALA A 354 2.35 9.68 12.03
C ALA A 354 3.70 10.21 12.57
N ALA A 355 4.70 9.34 12.70
CA ALA A 355 6.05 9.74 13.10
C ALA A 355 6.66 10.78 12.14
N ASN A 356 6.52 10.54 10.83
CA ASN A 356 7.03 11.43 9.80
C ASN A 356 6.32 12.78 9.78
N ILE A 357 5.00 12.82 10.01
CA ILE A 357 4.22 14.06 10.14
C ILE A 357 4.73 14.87 11.33
N GLY A 358 4.85 14.25 12.50
CA GLY A 358 5.29 14.93 13.72
C GLY A 358 6.61 15.66 13.55
N LEU A 359 7.65 14.95 13.09
CA LEU A 359 8.96 15.58 12.85
C LEU A 359 8.91 16.64 11.76
N SER A 360 8.19 16.40 10.65
CA SER A 360 8.19 17.32 9.51
C SER A 360 7.48 18.63 9.83
N LEU A 361 6.35 18.57 10.55
CA LEU A 361 5.65 19.76 11.06
C LEU A 361 6.60 20.65 11.87
N TRP A 362 7.33 20.04 12.79
CA TRP A 362 8.28 20.76 13.64
C TRP A 362 9.41 21.41 12.83
N LEU A 363 10.08 20.64 11.97
CA LEU A 363 11.20 21.13 11.17
C LEU A 363 10.79 22.24 10.20
N PHE A 364 9.64 22.10 9.53
CA PHE A 364 9.16 23.10 8.59
C PHE A 364 8.74 24.39 9.30
N TRP A 365 8.11 24.29 10.47
CA TRP A 365 7.79 25.47 11.27
C TRP A 365 9.06 26.16 11.77
N GLN A 366 10.06 25.42 12.26
CA GLN A 366 11.35 26.00 12.66
C GLN A 366 12.00 26.78 11.51
N GLY A 367 11.98 26.21 10.30
CA GLY A 367 12.51 26.85 9.10
C GLY A 367 11.64 27.95 8.49
N ALA A 368 10.51 28.32 9.11
CA ALA A 368 9.50 29.25 8.56
C ALA A 368 9.00 28.85 7.15
N LEU A 369 9.05 27.56 6.83
CA LEU A 369 8.61 26.99 5.55
C LEU A 369 7.09 26.78 5.52
N ILE A 370 6.50 26.65 6.70
CA ILE A 370 5.06 26.70 6.94
C ILE A 370 4.78 27.81 7.95
N ASP A 371 3.61 28.44 7.83
CA ASP A 371 3.20 29.55 8.69
C ASP A 371 4.28 30.64 8.82
N SER A 372 4.72 31.17 7.68
CA SER A 372 5.80 32.17 7.61
C SER A 372 5.52 33.44 8.44
N GLY A 373 4.25 33.79 8.61
CA GLY A 373 3.79 34.88 9.47
C GLY A 373 3.84 34.57 10.98
N ARG A 374 4.28 33.37 11.39
CA ARG A 374 4.37 32.91 12.79
C ARG A 374 3.07 33.16 13.57
N ARG A 375 1.93 32.87 12.95
CA ARG A 375 0.61 33.03 13.58
C ARG A 375 0.37 31.98 14.66
N LEU A 376 0.95 30.79 14.48
CA LEU A 376 0.91 29.71 15.45
C LEU A 376 2.05 29.85 16.46
N ALA A 377 1.72 29.72 17.74
CA ALA A 377 2.72 29.77 18.78
C ALA A 377 3.67 28.56 18.70
N ALA A 378 4.95 28.77 19.00
CA ALA A 378 5.96 27.71 18.99
C ALA A 378 5.55 26.49 19.81
N THR A 379 5.00 26.74 21.00
CA THR A 379 4.55 25.73 21.97
C THR A 379 3.37 24.92 21.44
N GLU A 380 2.46 25.53 20.67
CA GLU A 380 1.32 24.83 20.06
C GLU A 380 1.78 23.88 18.96
N VAL A 381 2.67 24.34 18.07
CA VAL A 381 3.21 23.51 17.00
C VAL A 381 4.09 22.39 17.57
N GLN A 382 4.90 22.68 18.59
CA GLN A 382 5.70 21.68 19.29
C GLN A 382 4.79 20.62 19.94
N ARG A 383 3.73 21.03 20.64
CA ARG A 383 2.74 20.12 21.24
C ARG A 383 2.08 19.25 20.19
N GLN A 384 1.65 19.82 19.06
CA GLN A 384 1.01 19.06 18.00
C GLN A 384 1.97 18.07 17.34
N ALA A 385 3.22 18.47 17.10
CA ALA A 385 4.26 17.58 16.60
C ALA A 385 4.51 16.40 17.56
N LEU A 386 4.56 16.65 18.86
CA LEU A 386 4.70 15.62 19.89
C LEU A 386 3.49 14.69 19.96
N ARG A 387 2.26 15.20 19.77
CA ARG A 387 1.05 14.36 19.69
C ARG A 387 1.09 13.38 18.52
N TRP A 388 1.63 13.79 17.37
CA TRP A 388 1.83 12.90 16.24
C TRP A 388 2.85 11.78 16.55
N ILE A 389 3.97 12.12 17.21
CA ILE A 389 4.91 11.09 17.69
C ILE A 389 4.27 10.21 18.78
N GLY A 390 3.48 10.80 19.67
CA GLY A 390 2.75 10.10 20.72
C GLY A 390 1.72 9.11 20.17
N LEU A 391 0.98 9.48 19.12
CA LEU A 391 0.10 8.57 18.39
C LEU A 391 0.88 7.41 17.78
N SER A 392 2.01 7.71 17.13
CA SER A 392 2.90 6.67 16.55
C SER A 392 3.36 5.67 17.62
N GLU A 393 3.88 6.16 18.76
CA GLU A 393 4.29 5.26 19.84
C GLU A 393 3.14 4.54 20.54
N TRP A 394 1.98 5.18 20.66
CA TRP A 394 0.81 4.52 21.22
C TRP A 394 0.35 3.37 20.34
N ILE A 395 0.45 3.53 19.02
CA ILE A 395 0.23 2.43 18.09
C ILE A 395 1.29 1.31 18.30
N CYS A 396 2.57 1.65 18.40
CA CYS A 396 3.64 0.67 18.68
C CYS A 396 3.33 -0.16 19.92
N ASP A 397 3.05 0.52 21.04
CA ASP A 397 2.76 -0.08 22.35
C ASP A 397 1.52 -0.98 22.33
N ARG A 398 0.43 -0.54 21.68
CA ARG A 398 -0.85 -1.27 21.68
C ARG A 398 -0.92 -2.45 20.72
N PHE A 399 -0.24 -2.35 19.59
CA PHE A 399 -0.32 -3.35 18.52
C PHE A 399 0.95 -4.19 18.36
N GLY A 400 1.98 -3.93 19.17
CA GLY A 400 3.26 -4.64 19.11
C GLY A 400 4.00 -4.41 17.79
N VAL A 401 3.84 -3.23 17.18
CA VAL A 401 4.54 -2.82 15.97
C VAL A 401 5.72 -1.91 16.31
N GLY A 402 6.67 -1.73 15.39
CA GLY A 402 7.76 -0.75 15.56
C GLY A 402 8.89 -1.13 16.53
N GLY A 403 8.89 -2.34 17.11
CA GLY A 403 9.81 -2.78 18.17
C GLY A 403 11.32 -2.82 17.85
N ASN A 404 11.74 -2.45 16.63
CA ASN A 404 13.15 -2.46 16.20
C ASN A 404 13.61 -1.11 15.62
N SER A 405 12.99 -0.01 16.05
CA SER A 405 13.26 1.32 15.51
C SER A 405 13.34 2.37 16.62
N VAL A 406 14.42 3.14 16.62
CA VAL A 406 14.62 4.26 17.56
C VAL A 406 14.05 5.59 17.03
N TRP A 407 13.48 5.59 15.83
CA TRP A 407 13.16 6.83 15.12
C TRP A 407 12.18 7.71 15.87
N ASN A 408 11.17 7.14 16.52
CA ASN A 408 10.23 7.91 17.32
C ASN A 408 10.92 8.58 18.50
N THR A 409 11.80 7.85 19.22
CA THR A 409 12.63 8.42 20.30
C THR A 409 13.49 9.57 19.78
N VAL A 410 14.21 9.37 18.68
CA VAL A 410 15.04 10.43 18.06
C VAL A 410 14.19 11.63 17.64
N PHE A 411 13.03 11.41 17.02
CA PHE A 411 12.16 12.49 16.55
C PHE A 411 11.58 13.28 17.72
N LEU A 412 11.14 12.58 18.78
CA LEU A 412 10.68 13.19 20.01
C LEU A 412 11.77 14.04 20.66
N LEU A 413 13.00 13.53 20.78
CA LEU A 413 14.12 14.27 21.37
C LEU A 413 14.45 15.54 20.57
N ARG A 414 14.37 15.46 19.25
CA ARG A 414 14.55 16.61 18.34
C ARG A 414 13.48 17.67 18.50
N ILE A 415 12.24 17.24 18.69
CA ILE A 415 11.12 18.16 18.94
C ILE A 415 11.26 18.76 20.34
N ALA A 416 11.55 17.94 21.36
CA ALA A 416 11.73 18.34 22.75
C ALA A 416 12.87 19.34 22.95
N ARG A 417 13.97 19.19 22.22
CA ARG A 417 15.09 20.16 22.20
C ARG A 417 14.64 21.60 21.90
N GLY A 418 13.52 21.77 21.20
CA GLY A 418 13.00 23.10 20.91
C GLY A 418 13.73 23.77 19.74
N ALA A 419 13.33 25.02 19.46
CA ALA A 419 13.97 25.86 18.45
C ALA A 419 15.27 26.43 19.02
N VAL A 420 16.32 25.61 19.02
CA VAL A 420 17.67 26.08 19.38
C VAL A 420 18.12 27.06 18.31
N PRO A 421 18.47 28.31 18.66
CA PRO A 421 19.06 29.24 17.71
C PRO A 421 20.26 28.56 17.05
N VAL A 422 20.31 28.52 15.72
CA VAL A 422 21.36 27.84 14.95
C VAL A 422 22.66 28.62 15.07
N ARG A 423 23.28 28.57 16.26
CA ARG A 423 24.63 29.06 16.50
C ARG A 423 25.57 27.90 16.28
N ARG A 424 26.49 28.07 15.34
CA ARG A 424 27.58 27.12 15.13
C ARG A 424 28.59 27.27 16.26
N ASP A 425 29.10 26.15 16.73
CA ASP A 425 30.11 26.03 17.77
C ASP A 425 29.73 26.83 19.05
N PRO A 426 28.55 26.58 19.66
CA PRO A 426 28.18 27.27 20.89
C PRO A 426 29.16 26.91 22.02
N ASP A 427 29.45 27.85 22.92
CA ASP A 427 30.06 27.48 24.20
C ASP A 427 29.04 26.72 25.08
N LEU A 428 29.55 26.03 26.12
CA LEU A 428 28.69 25.23 27.00
C LEU A 428 27.61 26.10 27.68
N ALA A 429 27.95 27.33 28.07
CA ALA A 429 27.00 28.26 28.68
C ALA A 429 25.84 28.59 27.74
N THR A 430 26.12 28.87 26.47
CA THR A 430 25.11 29.14 25.44
C THR A 430 24.25 27.92 25.16
N LEU A 431 24.85 26.72 25.09
CA LEU A 431 24.08 25.49 24.92
C LEU A 431 23.11 25.29 26.10
N ARG A 432 23.60 25.44 27.33
CA ARG A 432 22.80 25.29 28.57
C ARG A 432 21.73 26.37 28.75
N ALA A 433 21.91 27.55 28.15
CA ALA A 433 20.90 28.60 28.11
C ALA A 433 19.68 28.25 27.23
N SER A 434 19.76 27.17 26.44
CA SER A 434 18.60 26.66 25.69
C SER A 434 17.50 26.15 26.65
N THR A 435 16.25 26.23 26.22
CA THR A 435 15.08 25.83 27.03
C THR A 435 14.33 24.66 26.37
N PRO A 436 14.89 23.43 26.39
CA PRO A 436 14.18 22.26 25.91
C PRO A 436 12.92 22.02 26.75
N LEU A 437 11.91 21.43 26.14
CA LEU A 437 10.66 21.06 26.81
C LEU A 437 10.98 20.09 27.95
N ALA A 438 10.50 20.36 29.17
CA ALA A 438 10.65 19.44 30.29
C ALA A 438 9.88 18.13 30.03
N VAL A 439 10.35 17.01 30.61
CA VAL A 439 9.70 15.70 30.45
C VAL A 439 8.24 15.76 30.91
N ASP A 440 7.94 16.36 32.06
CA ASP A 440 6.55 16.50 32.54
C ASP A 440 5.66 17.29 31.57
N ALA A 441 6.16 18.41 31.03
CA ALA A 441 5.42 19.21 30.06
C ALA A 441 5.17 18.43 28.75
N PHE A 442 6.09 17.52 28.40
CA PHE A 442 5.90 16.57 27.30
C PHE A 442 4.82 15.52 27.62
N LEU A 443 4.81 14.94 28.82
CA LEU A 443 3.80 13.97 29.24
C LEU A 443 2.38 14.55 29.20
N ASP A 444 2.26 15.82 29.53
CA ASP A 444 1.01 16.57 29.38
C ASP A 444 0.69 16.85 27.91
N ALA A 445 1.70 17.14 27.09
CA ALA A 445 1.53 17.42 25.66
C ALA A 445 0.98 16.23 24.87
N VAL A 446 1.42 15.01 25.19
CA VAL A 446 1.06 13.80 24.44
C VAL A 446 -0.28 13.18 24.83
N GLN A 447 -0.99 13.71 25.83
CA GLN A 447 -2.34 13.22 26.14
C GLN A 447 -3.26 13.28 24.91
N PRO A 448 -4.08 12.23 24.67
CA PRO A 448 -4.37 11.08 25.54
C PRO A 448 -3.41 9.88 25.40
N PHE A 449 -2.32 10.00 24.64
CA PHE A 449 -1.40 8.90 24.31
C PHE A 449 -0.34 8.64 25.39
N GLY A 450 -0.62 8.86 26.67
CA GLY A 450 0.40 8.88 27.73
C GLY A 450 1.06 7.54 28.09
N ALA A 451 0.49 6.40 27.68
CA ALA A 451 0.97 5.06 28.09
C ALA A 451 2.42 4.72 27.66
N PRO A 452 2.84 4.95 26.40
CA PRO A 452 4.19 4.58 25.92
C PRO A 452 5.29 5.39 26.59
N PHE A 453 4.97 6.58 27.08
CA PHE A 453 5.89 7.49 27.75
C PHE A 453 5.53 7.71 29.21
N SER A 454 4.84 6.76 29.86
CA SER A 454 4.31 6.99 31.20
C SER A 454 5.39 7.28 32.25
N ARG A 455 5.02 8.06 33.28
CA ARG A 455 5.87 8.27 34.47
C ARG A 455 6.33 6.97 35.13
N ALA A 456 5.54 5.89 34.98
CA ALA A 456 5.87 4.57 35.51
C ALA A 456 7.17 3.97 34.93
N LYS A 457 7.63 4.44 33.76
CA LYS A 457 8.93 4.07 33.18
C LYS A 457 10.11 4.80 33.84
N GLY A 458 9.87 5.67 34.82
CA GLY A 458 10.91 6.38 35.56
C GLY A 458 11.56 7.54 34.78
N PHE A 459 10.96 7.98 33.68
CA PHE A 459 11.50 9.06 32.86
C PHE A 459 11.33 10.40 33.59
N THR A 460 12.42 10.89 34.19
CA THR A 460 12.49 12.20 34.84
C THR A 460 13.29 13.19 34.01
N ARG A 461 14.24 12.68 33.21
CA ARG A 461 15.15 13.42 32.35
C ARG A 461 15.16 12.81 30.96
N TRP A 462 15.44 13.63 29.94
CA TRP A 462 15.60 13.12 28.58
C TRP A 462 16.74 12.13 28.42
N THR A 463 17.83 12.27 29.20
CA THR A 463 18.92 11.29 29.23
C THR A 463 18.44 9.91 29.69
N ASP A 464 17.45 9.82 30.59
CA ASP A 464 16.85 8.55 31.03
C ASP A 464 16.19 7.83 29.84
N VAL A 465 15.43 8.56 29.02
CA VAL A 465 14.75 8.03 27.84
C VAL A 465 15.75 7.45 26.84
N VAL A 466 16.86 8.16 26.60
CA VAL A 466 17.91 7.68 25.68
C VAL A 466 18.65 6.49 26.27
N ALA A 467 18.97 6.52 27.57
CA ALA A 467 19.67 5.44 28.26
C ALA A 467 18.86 4.15 28.26
N THR A 468 17.55 4.19 28.54
CA THR A 468 16.68 3.00 28.45
C THR A 468 16.65 2.44 27.04
N THR A 469 16.56 3.30 26.02
CA THR A 469 16.57 2.84 24.62
C THR A 469 17.91 2.21 24.25
N LEU A 470 19.05 2.78 24.68
CA LEU A 470 20.37 2.22 24.43
C LEU A 470 20.62 0.91 25.19
N ALA A 471 20.09 0.76 26.40
CA ALA A 471 20.17 -0.48 27.17
C ALA A 471 19.53 -1.66 26.43
N ASP A 472 18.40 -1.45 25.74
CA ASP A 472 17.79 -2.47 24.88
C ASP A 472 18.75 -2.98 23.79
N HIS A 473 19.63 -2.09 23.30
CA HIS A 473 20.65 -2.46 22.34
C HIS A 473 21.82 -3.22 22.95
N GLU A 474 22.38 -2.68 24.04
CA GLU A 474 23.55 -3.22 24.71
C GLU A 474 23.27 -4.59 25.34
N GLU A 475 22.06 -4.80 25.85
CA GLU A 475 21.61 -6.07 26.42
C GLU A 475 21.15 -7.06 25.33
N GLY A 476 21.25 -6.68 24.05
CA GLY A 476 20.96 -7.54 22.90
C GLY A 476 19.48 -7.83 22.68
N ARG A 477 18.58 -7.12 23.37
CA ARG A 477 17.12 -7.24 23.15
C ARG A 477 16.72 -6.75 21.76
N VAL A 478 17.37 -5.69 21.28
CA VAL A 478 17.14 -5.10 19.96
C VAL A 478 18.48 -4.78 19.30
N ARG A 479 18.60 -4.97 17.98
CA ARG A 479 19.80 -4.56 17.24
C ARG A 479 19.48 -3.33 16.40
N PHE A 480 20.06 -2.19 16.77
CA PHE A 480 19.92 -0.95 16.01
C PHE A 480 21.04 -0.81 14.99
N GLU A 481 20.67 -0.32 13.81
CA GLU A 481 21.61 -0.02 12.74
C GLU A 481 22.53 1.16 13.11
N PRO A 482 23.74 1.25 12.52
CA PRO A 482 24.69 2.31 12.85
C PRO A 482 24.13 3.73 12.74
N LEU A 483 23.27 4.00 11.76
CA LEU A 483 22.62 5.31 11.60
C LEU A 483 21.68 5.61 12.78
N GLN A 484 20.93 4.62 13.26
CA GLN A 484 20.04 4.75 14.41
C GLN A 484 20.85 5.04 15.69
N LEU A 485 21.93 4.29 15.92
CA LEU A 485 22.85 4.49 17.05
C LEU A 485 23.50 5.88 17.02
N ALA A 486 24.00 6.32 15.86
CA ALA A 486 24.62 7.64 15.75
C ALA A 486 23.62 8.77 16.08
N ASN A 487 22.36 8.62 15.69
CA ASN A 487 21.33 9.59 16.05
C ASN A 487 21.01 9.56 17.55
N LEU A 488 20.91 8.38 18.18
CA LEU A 488 20.70 8.29 19.63
C LEU A 488 21.86 8.87 20.42
N TRP A 489 23.11 8.51 20.10
CA TRP A 489 24.29 9.04 20.79
C TRP A 489 24.46 10.55 20.59
N PHE A 490 24.07 11.08 19.43
CA PHE A 490 24.03 12.53 19.22
C PHE A 490 23.00 13.23 20.13
N GLU A 491 21.79 12.69 20.25
CA GLU A 491 20.79 13.28 21.15
C GLU A 491 21.19 13.08 22.64
N MET A 492 21.78 11.94 23.01
CA MET A 492 22.36 11.72 24.35
C MET A 492 23.41 12.79 24.66
N LEU A 493 24.36 13.03 23.75
CA LEU A 493 25.39 14.05 23.92
C LEU A 493 24.78 15.43 24.13
N TRP A 494 23.80 15.81 23.31
CA TRP A 494 23.15 17.12 23.43
C TRP A 494 22.48 17.30 24.79
N PHE A 495 21.67 16.32 25.22
CA PHE A 495 20.93 16.41 26.49
C PHE A 495 21.85 16.29 27.71
N ALA A 496 22.89 15.46 27.67
CA ALA A 496 23.87 15.37 28.75
C ALA A 496 24.62 16.70 28.96
N LEU A 497 25.06 17.35 27.87
CA LEU A 497 25.69 18.67 27.94
C LEU A 497 24.73 19.75 28.46
N HIS A 498 23.48 19.71 28.00
CA HIS A 498 22.45 20.66 28.45
C HIS A 498 22.14 20.52 29.94
N GLN A 499 21.96 19.29 30.42
CA GLN A 499 21.48 19.03 31.78
C GLN A 499 22.65 19.00 32.78
N ASP A 500 23.69 18.22 32.52
CA ASP A 500 24.80 17.98 33.45
C ASP A 500 26.07 18.77 33.13
N GLY A 501 26.19 19.31 31.91
CA GLY A 501 27.36 20.06 31.50
C GLY A 501 28.48 19.14 31.03
N ASP A 502 29.72 19.52 31.30
CA ASP A 502 30.86 18.64 31.10
C ASP A 502 30.82 17.52 32.16
N SER A 503 30.32 16.36 31.75
CA SER A 503 30.05 15.23 32.61
C SER A 503 30.59 13.92 32.02
N PRO A 504 30.82 12.89 32.84
CA PRO A 504 31.22 11.57 32.35
C PRO A 504 30.23 11.00 31.31
N GLN A 505 28.93 11.30 31.46
CA GLN A 505 27.91 10.86 30.52
C GLN A 505 28.04 11.58 29.16
N ALA A 506 28.31 12.88 29.16
CA ALA A 506 28.54 13.65 27.93
C ALA A 506 29.81 13.15 27.21
N LEU A 507 30.90 12.91 27.94
CA LEU A 507 32.13 12.36 27.39
C LEU A 507 31.92 10.96 26.80
N HIS A 508 31.23 10.08 27.54
CA HIS A 508 30.89 8.75 27.06
C HIS A 508 30.05 8.80 25.78
N ALA A 509 29.04 9.67 25.72
CA ALA A 509 28.20 9.84 24.53
C ALA A 509 29.00 10.35 23.33
N ALA A 510 29.94 11.30 23.54
CA ALA A 510 30.83 11.79 22.49
C ALA A 510 31.74 10.69 21.93
N GLN A 511 32.35 9.89 22.81
CA GLN A 511 33.22 8.77 22.41
C GLN A 511 32.43 7.66 21.70
N SER A 512 31.26 7.29 22.21
CA SER A 512 30.37 6.31 21.59
C SER A 512 29.88 6.77 20.22
N LEU A 513 29.52 8.05 20.07
CA LEU A 513 29.23 8.63 18.76
C LEU A 513 30.43 8.54 17.82
N GLY A 514 31.63 8.90 18.30
CA GLY A 514 32.87 8.81 17.54
C GLY A 514 33.14 7.42 16.97
N ARG A 515 32.91 6.36 17.77
CA ARG A 515 33.07 4.97 17.33
C ARG A 515 32.06 4.52 16.27
N VAL A 516 30.85 5.08 16.29
CA VAL A 516 29.78 4.68 15.35
C VAL A 516 29.89 5.41 14.01
N LEU A 517 30.35 6.67 14.01
CA LEU A 517 30.40 7.48 12.78
C LEU A 517 31.20 6.86 11.62
N PRO A 518 32.35 6.19 11.82
CA PRO A 518 33.10 5.52 10.75
C PRO A 518 32.30 4.42 10.03
N MET A 519 31.31 3.82 10.69
CA MET A 519 30.45 2.78 10.12
C MET A 519 29.41 3.33 9.14
N LEU A 520 29.22 4.65 9.08
CA LEU A 520 28.21 5.28 8.25
C LEU A 520 28.69 5.54 6.81
N PRO A 521 27.78 5.50 5.82
CA PRO A 521 28.13 5.88 4.46
C PRO A 521 28.51 7.38 4.37
N PRO A 522 29.28 7.80 3.35
CA PRO A 522 29.79 9.17 3.24
C PRO A 522 28.74 10.29 3.38
N PRO A 523 27.53 10.20 2.79
CA PRO A 523 26.50 11.23 2.95
C PRO A 523 26.07 11.43 4.41
N ASP A 524 25.93 10.34 5.16
CA ASP A 524 25.49 10.38 6.56
C ASP A 524 26.61 10.90 7.47
N ARG A 525 27.88 10.54 7.19
CA ARG A 525 29.05 11.13 7.86
C ARG A 525 29.11 12.66 7.65
N ARG A 526 28.83 13.14 6.44
CA ARG A 526 28.74 14.57 6.14
C ARG A 526 27.62 15.24 6.95
N PHE A 527 26.45 14.61 7.06
CA PHE A 527 25.35 15.10 7.89
C PHE A 527 25.79 15.28 9.35
N PHE A 528 26.41 14.26 9.97
CA PHE A 528 26.84 14.36 11.37
C PHE A 528 27.96 15.36 11.59
N ARG A 529 28.89 15.53 10.63
CA ARG A 529 29.88 16.61 10.69
C ARG A 529 29.22 17.99 10.76
N ASP A 530 28.15 18.21 9.99
CA ASP A 530 27.42 19.47 10.00
C ASP A 530 26.57 19.60 11.28
N ALA A 531 25.96 18.50 11.75
CA ALA A 531 25.17 18.47 12.98
C ALA A 531 26.01 18.69 14.25
N LEU A 532 27.24 18.18 14.30
CA LEU A 532 28.17 18.36 15.42
C LEU A 532 28.56 19.83 15.63
N ARG A 533 28.40 20.68 14.62
CA ARG A 533 28.55 22.14 14.80
C ARG A 533 27.50 22.76 15.72
N LEU A 534 26.49 21.99 16.16
CA LEU A 534 25.55 22.39 17.20
C LEU A 534 26.06 22.09 18.63
N MET A 535 27.28 21.54 18.75
CA MET A 535 27.92 21.19 20.03
C MET A 535 29.14 22.08 20.31
N PRO A 536 29.58 22.21 21.57
CA PRO A 536 30.85 22.84 21.92
C PRO A 536 32.05 22.18 21.24
N ARG A 537 33.04 23.00 20.86
CA ARG A 537 34.21 22.55 20.09
C ARG A 537 35.03 21.45 20.77
N GLU A 538 35.07 21.46 22.10
CA GLU A 538 35.72 20.43 22.90
C GLU A 538 35.07 19.05 22.67
N PHE A 539 33.74 18.95 22.70
CA PHE A 539 33.03 17.69 22.43
C PHE A 539 33.06 17.31 20.94
N GLN A 540 33.12 18.29 20.03
CA GLN A 540 33.42 17.99 18.62
C GLN A 540 34.82 17.37 18.43
N ARG A 541 35.79 17.73 19.29
CA ARG A 541 37.14 17.13 19.28
C ARG A 541 37.09 15.73 19.87
N GLU A 542 36.41 15.51 20.99
CA GLU A 542 36.25 14.19 21.59
C GLU A 542 35.63 13.17 20.62
N VAL A 543 34.56 13.57 19.91
CA VAL A 543 33.96 12.73 18.86
C VAL A 543 34.96 12.36 17.77
N ARG A 544 35.85 13.29 17.39
CA ARG A 544 36.88 13.05 16.36
C ARG A 544 38.05 12.21 16.85
N LEU A 545 38.39 12.26 18.14
CA LEU A 545 39.45 11.44 18.73
C LEU A 545 39.05 9.97 18.85
N ALA A 546 37.75 9.68 18.92
CA ALA A 546 37.19 8.33 18.99
C ALA A 546 36.78 7.73 17.64
N GLN A 547 36.92 8.49 16.52
CA GLN A 547 36.79 7.99 15.15
C GLN A 547 38.05 7.26 14.71
#